data_AF-A0A011NYZ7-F1
#
_entry.id   AF-A0A011NYZ7-F1
#
_cell.length_a   1.000
_cell.length_b   1.000
_cell.length_c   1.000
_cell.angle_alpha   90.00
_cell.angle_beta   90.00
_cell.angle_gamma   90.00
#
_symmetry.space_group_name_H-M   'P 1'
#
loop_
_entity.id
_entity.type
_entity.pdbx_description
1 polymer ?
#
loop_
_entity_poly.entity_id
_entity_poly.type
_entity_poly.pdbx_seq_one_letter_code
_entity_poly.pdbx_strand_id
1 'polypeptide(L)'
;MNVFTEVYNKSIELLRSPSLHEDWKTIEANLKALLQPEGPEMDRAKVLEDLRDKLRKAADKSGGVREKAKATELVRIARTDKEGFQARAALLKQFKHFYMVAKKGSQSVWVVDQPKSYGKWNYDLFDGQTPAQVTDLLAKSAEVFGAGNRQMMSDSLQQARKWSADTETRLADPNTATLASVRRWFHTEAATERDVKATCQTLLDGFKKITAATNSGRVIFSDRPHYRASGDYNNTYASVNALDRMPVIYIYPLFLNTGKRNKLTGRIPTMWLCALTVVHELSHKVVNTEDVRYDSDGLKPSDLFPADKAIKNADSWAYFCADLLGYVPKAAIEDALQ
;
A
#
# COMPACT_ATOMS: atom_id res chain seq x y z
N MET A 1 -3.66 17.18 6.53
CA MET A 1 -3.76 16.27 5.37
C MET A 1 -4.54 15.02 5.74
N ASN A 2 -5.38 14.50 4.84
CA ASN A 2 -6.24 13.33 5.09
C ASN A 2 -5.78 12.05 4.36
N VAL A 3 -5.24 12.20 3.16
CA VAL A 3 -4.81 11.09 2.28
C VAL A 3 -3.40 11.28 1.73
N PHE A 4 -2.77 10.18 1.32
CA PHE A 4 -1.41 10.16 0.79
C PHE A 4 -1.25 11.04 -0.45
N THR A 5 -2.27 11.13 -1.31
CA THR A 5 -2.25 11.97 -2.50
C THR A 5 -2.00 13.44 -2.16
N GLU A 6 -2.50 13.96 -1.03
CA GLU A 6 -2.22 15.33 -0.58
C GLU A 6 -0.75 15.51 -0.19
N VAL A 7 -0.19 14.54 0.55
CA VAL A 7 1.23 14.50 0.95
C VAL A 7 2.14 14.44 -0.28
N TYR A 8 1.77 13.61 -1.25
CA TYR A 8 2.49 13.44 -2.50
C TYR A 8 2.45 14.72 -3.35
N ASN A 9 1.28 15.34 -3.51
CA ASN A 9 1.12 16.61 -4.23
C ASN A 9 1.86 17.76 -3.56
N LYS A 10 1.87 17.82 -2.22
CA LYS A 10 2.67 18.83 -1.50
C LYS A 10 4.16 18.65 -1.78
N SER A 11 4.61 17.41 -1.89
CA SER A 11 6.00 17.10 -2.22
C SER A 11 6.36 17.54 -3.65
N ILE A 12 5.46 17.33 -4.62
CA ILE A 12 5.61 17.84 -5.99
C ILE A 12 5.67 19.38 -5.98
N GLU A 13 4.77 20.04 -5.26
CA GLU A 13 4.70 21.49 -5.18
C GLU A 13 6.02 22.10 -4.67
N LEU A 14 6.55 21.56 -3.57
CA LEU A 14 7.81 22.03 -2.97
C LEU A 14 9.02 21.84 -3.89
N LEU A 15 9.00 20.85 -4.77
CA LEU A 15 10.09 20.56 -5.71
C LEU A 15 9.97 21.33 -7.04
N ARG A 16 8.94 22.17 -7.22
CA ARG A 16 8.81 22.98 -8.45
C ARG A 16 9.99 23.91 -8.65
N SER A 17 10.47 24.51 -7.56
CA SER A 17 11.58 25.47 -7.55
C SER A 17 12.66 25.02 -6.55
N PRO A 18 13.96 25.10 -6.91
CA PRO A 18 15.04 24.76 -5.99
C PRO A 18 14.96 25.59 -4.71
N SER A 19 15.02 24.90 -3.56
CA SER A 19 14.81 25.50 -2.24
C SER A 19 15.68 24.88 -1.15
N LEU A 20 16.30 23.73 -1.41
CA LEU A 20 17.24 23.11 -0.50
C LEU A 20 18.62 23.80 -0.51
N HIS A 21 19.46 23.47 0.46
CA HIS A 21 20.84 23.94 0.49
C HIS A 21 21.60 23.56 -0.80
N GLU A 22 22.47 24.43 -1.29
CA GLU A 22 23.08 24.36 -2.62
C GLU A 22 23.87 23.06 -2.90
N ASP A 23 24.53 22.51 -1.89
CA ASP A 23 25.28 21.26 -1.98
C ASP A 23 24.36 20.04 -2.19
N TRP A 24 23.04 20.20 -2.04
CA TRP A 24 22.02 19.18 -2.28
C TRP A 24 21.25 19.35 -3.60
N LYS A 25 21.58 20.34 -4.43
CA LYS A 25 20.88 20.64 -5.70
C LYS A 25 20.68 19.42 -6.62
N THR A 26 21.67 18.53 -6.70
CA THR A 26 21.59 17.34 -7.56
C THR A 26 20.57 16.33 -7.03
N ILE A 27 20.52 16.14 -5.70
CA ILE A 27 19.50 15.28 -5.08
C ILE A 27 18.12 15.92 -5.25
N GLU A 28 17.99 17.22 -5.03
CA GLU A 28 16.72 17.94 -5.22
C GLU A 28 16.18 17.80 -6.65
N ALA A 29 17.03 18.01 -7.66
CA ALA A 29 16.66 17.85 -9.07
C ALA A 29 16.23 16.40 -9.39
N ASN A 30 16.92 15.41 -8.84
CA ASN A 30 16.58 14.00 -9.03
C ASN A 30 15.30 13.60 -8.27
N LEU A 31 15.01 14.20 -7.10
CA LEU A 31 13.75 14.01 -6.38
C LEU A 31 12.59 14.61 -7.17
N LYS A 32 12.79 15.77 -7.81
CA LYS A 32 11.83 16.36 -8.75
C LYS A 32 11.56 15.43 -9.93
N ALA A 33 12.60 14.82 -10.50
CA ALA A 33 12.45 13.86 -11.58
C ALA A 33 11.74 12.56 -11.14
N LEU A 34 11.92 12.15 -9.88
CA LEU A 34 11.24 11.00 -9.30
C LEU A 34 9.74 11.21 -9.15
N LEU A 35 9.29 12.38 -8.67
CA LEU A 35 7.86 12.61 -8.42
C LEU A 35 7.14 13.11 -9.69
N GLN A 36 6.37 12.22 -10.32
CA GLN A 36 5.49 12.59 -11.44
C GLN A 36 4.03 12.67 -10.98
N PRO A 37 3.15 13.45 -11.65
CA PRO A 37 1.77 13.65 -11.23
C PRO A 37 0.94 12.36 -11.02
N GLU A 38 1.26 11.29 -11.77
CA GLU A 38 0.55 10.01 -11.69
C GLU A 38 1.23 8.98 -10.78
N GLY A 39 2.29 9.36 -10.08
CA GLY A 39 3.07 8.47 -9.23
C GLY A 39 4.57 8.51 -9.52
N PRO A 40 5.37 7.83 -8.70
CA PRO A 40 6.83 7.88 -8.77
C PRO A 40 7.38 7.21 -10.04
N GLU A 41 8.43 7.81 -10.61
CA GLU A 41 9.17 7.28 -11.74
C GLU A 41 10.18 6.21 -11.28
N MET A 42 9.99 4.97 -11.74
CA MET A 42 10.76 3.81 -11.29
C MET A 42 12.25 3.94 -11.62
N ASP A 43 12.59 4.51 -12.77
CA ASP A 43 13.98 4.63 -13.22
C ASP A 43 14.74 5.75 -12.49
N ARG A 44 14.03 6.55 -11.69
CA ARG A 44 14.60 7.59 -10.83
C ARG A 44 14.70 7.18 -9.37
N ALA A 45 14.23 5.99 -8.99
CA ALA A 45 14.18 5.51 -7.59
C ALA A 45 15.53 5.57 -6.85
N LYS A 46 16.66 5.44 -7.58
CA LYS A 46 18.01 5.49 -7.02
C LYS A 46 18.29 6.74 -6.19
N VAL A 47 17.65 7.87 -6.49
CA VAL A 47 17.80 9.10 -5.70
C VAL A 47 17.46 8.92 -4.21
N LEU A 48 16.54 7.99 -3.89
CA LEU A 48 16.13 7.70 -2.53
C LEU A 48 17.26 7.01 -1.74
N GLU A 49 18.03 6.14 -2.40
CA GLU A 49 19.23 5.53 -1.83
C GLU A 49 20.35 6.56 -1.71
N ASP A 50 20.58 7.34 -2.76
CA ASP A 50 21.62 8.38 -2.77
C ASP A 50 21.39 9.43 -1.67
N LEU A 51 20.13 9.80 -1.40
CA LEU A 51 19.73 10.64 -0.28
C LEU A 51 20.10 10.01 1.06
N ARG A 52 19.73 8.75 1.30
CA ARG A 52 20.04 8.04 2.56
C ARG A 52 21.54 7.87 2.75
N ASP A 53 22.26 7.58 1.68
CA ASP A 53 23.71 7.40 1.67
C ASP A 53 24.44 8.71 1.95
N LYS A 54 24.00 9.82 1.37
CA LYS A 54 24.56 11.15 1.66
C LYS A 54 24.32 11.55 3.11
N LEU A 55 23.11 11.29 3.65
CA LEU A 55 22.82 11.50 5.07
C LEU A 55 23.69 10.63 5.98
N ARG A 56 23.91 9.35 5.62
CA ARG A 56 24.79 8.45 6.38
C ARG A 56 26.23 8.98 6.42
N LYS A 57 26.78 9.36 5.27
CA LYS A 57 28.13 9.93 5.17
C LYS A 57 28.28 11.24 5.95
N ALA A 58 27.27 12.12 5.93
CA ALA A 58 27.28 13.35 6.73
C ALA A 58 27.25 13.06 8.23
N ALA A 59 26.45 12.08 8.66
CA ALA A 59 26.39 11.65 10.05
C ALA A 59 27.70 11.02 10.54
N ASP A 60 28.32 10.16 9.73
CA ASP A 60 29.60 9.51 10.07
C ASP A 60 30.73 10.54 10.24
N LYS A 61 30.72 11.65 9.48
CA LYS A 61 31.66 12.77 9.63
C LYS A 61 31.44 13.60 10.91
N SER A 62 30.19 13.73 11.34
CA SER A 62 29.84 14.60 12.47
C SER A 62 30.15 13.97 13.84
N GLY A 63 30.25 12.63 13.90
CA GLY A 63 30.39 11.88 15.16
C GLY A 63 29.10 11.85 16.00
N GLY A 64 29.10 11.04 17.07
CA GLY A 64 27.98 10.95 18.03
C GLY A 64 26.81 10.05 17.60
N VAL A 65 25.62 10.32 18.13
CA VAL A 65 24.41 9.50 17.86
C VAL A 65 23.96 9.72 16.41
N ARG A 66 24.10 8.67 15.58
CA ARG A 66 23.88 8.71 14.13
C ARG A 66 22.55 9.35 13.71
N GLU A 67 21.45 9.05 14.37
CA GLU A 67 20.14 9.64 14.00
C GLU A 67 20.01 11.12 14.35
N LYS A 68 20.66 11.57 15.44
CA LYS A 68 20.74 12.99 15.78
C LYS A 68 21.59 13.75 14.76
N ALA A 69 22.73 13.18 14.36
CA ALA A 69 23.59 13.77 13.34
C ALA A 69 22.88 13.88 11.97
N LYS A 70 22.14 12.85 11.54
CA LYS A 70 21.28 12.93 10.34
C LYS A 70 20.20 14.00 10.47
N ALA A 71 19.59 14.15 11.64
CA ALA A 71 18.56 15.16 11.87
C ALA A 71 19.13 16.59 11.76
N THR A 72 20.30 16.84 12.37
CA THR A 72 21.00 18.13 12.23
C THR A 72 21.31 18.44 10.78
N GLU A 73 21.80 17.45 10.02
CA GLU A 73 22.06 17.63 8.59
C GLU A 73 20.76 17.94 7.81
N LEU A 74 19.66 17.24 8.10
CA LEU A 74 18.35 17.51 7.49
C LEU A 74 17.85 18.93 7.76
N VAL A 75 18.06 19.46 8.97
CA VAL A 75 17.74 20.86 9.31
C VAL A 75 18.59 21.84 8.53
N ARG A 76 19.90 21.58 8.39
CA ARG A 76 20.80 22.39 7.56
C ARG A 76 20.33 22.45 6.11
N ILE A 77 19.98 21.30 5.54
CA ILE A 77 19.50 21.20 4.15
C ILE A 77 18.19 21.97 3.97
N ALA A 78 17.31 21.93 4.96
CA ALA A 78 16.03 22.60 4.94
C ALA A 78 16.11 24.13 5.09
N ARG A 79 17.29 24.70 5.40
CA ARG A 79 17.54 26.15 5.48
C ARG A 79 16.61 26.88 6.44
N THR A 80 16.91 26.80 7.74
CA THR A 80 16.14 27.45 8.82
C THR A 80 16.14 28.98 8.74
N ASP A 81 17.07 29.57 7.98
CA ASP A 81 17.14 31.00 7.66
C ASP A 81 16.06 31.45 6.65
N LYS A 82 15.31 30.51 6.07
CA LYS A 82 14.29 30.77 5.05
C LYS A 82 12.91 30.34 5.55
N GLU A 83 11.90 31.15 5.22
CA GLU A 83 10.50 30.80 5.46
C GLU A 83 10.15 29.43 4.84
N GLY A 84 9.27 28.68 5.51
CA GLY A 84 8.83 27.35 5.06
C GLY A 84 9.86 26.22 5.25
N PHE A 85 10.88 26.39 6.11
CA PHE A 85 11.88 25.35 6.36
C PHE A 85 11.26 24.07 6.93
N GLN A 86 10.16 24.18 7.68
CA GLN A 86 9.41 23.06 8.21
C GLN A 86 8.89 22.15 7.09
N ALA A 87 8.36 22.74 6.03
CA ALA A 87 7.87 22.01 4.87
C ALA A 87 9.02 21.32 4.10
N ARG A 88 10.17 21.99 3.94
CA ARG A 88 11.38 21.38 3.35
C ARG A 88 11.93 20.24 4.22
N ALA A 89 11.92 20.38 5.54
CA ALA A 89 12.32 19.33 6.46
C ALA A 89 11.36 18.12 6.40
N ALA A 90 10.05 18.35 6.36
CA ALA A 90 9.04 17.32 6.18
C ALA A 90 9.22 16.59 4.84
N LEU A 91 9.47 17.30 3.75
CA LEU A 91 9.77 16.74 2.43
C LEU A 91 10.96 15.77 2.48
N LEU A 92 12.09 16.20 3.05
CA LEU A 92 13.27 15.34 3.16
C LEU A 92 13.00 14.13 4.06
N LYS A 93 12.19 14.31 5.11
CA LYS A 93 11.77 13.22 5.99
C LYS A 93 10.91 12.20 5.24
N GLN A 94 9.98 12.66 4.40
CA GLN A 94 9.17 11.80 3.53
C GLN A 94 10.07 10.90 2.68
N PHE A 95 11.02 11.50 1.96
CA PHE A 95 11.89 10.76 1.04
C PHE A 95 12.87 9.82 1.74
N LYS A 96 13.35 10.19 2.95
CA LYS A 96 14.13 9.27 3.80
C LYS A 96 13.36 7.97 4.07
N HIS A 97 12.04 8.04 4.14
CA HIS A 97 11.14 6.93 4.47
C HIS A 97 10.33 6.42 3.26
N PHE A 98 10.68 6.83 2.03
CA PHE A 98 10.03 6.38 0.79
C PHE A 98 10.90 5.38 0.04
N TYR A 99 10.41 4.18 -0.22
CA TYR A 99 11.17 3.06 -0.76
C TYR A 99 10.55 2.54 -2.06
N MET A 100 11.39 2.29 -3.07
CA MET A 100 11.06 1.28 -4.09
C MET A 100 11.59 -0.05 -3.56
N VAL A 101 10.68 -0.94 -3.15
CA VAL A 101 11.05 -2.21 -2.51
C VAL A 101 11.48 -3.23 -3.56
N ALA A 102 10.79 -3.26 -4.70
CA ALA A 102 11.09 -4.18 -5.78
C ALA A 102 10.75 -3.56 -7.14
N LYS A 103 11.48 -4.00 -8.18
CA LYS A 103 11.18 -3.81 -9.60
C LYS A 103 11.18 -5.18 -10.27
N LYS A 104 10.10 -5.54 -10.96
CA LYS A 104 9.97 -6.79 -11.72
C LYS A 104 9.32 -6.52 -13.07
N GLY A 105 10.14 -6.46 -14.12
CA GLY A 105 9.67 -6.00 -15.43
C GLY A 105 9.12 -4.57 -15.35
N SER A 106 7.88 -4.38 -15.79
CA SER A 106 7.15 -3.10 -15.72
C SER A 106 6.53 -2.80 -14.35
N GLN A 107 6.49 -3.76 -13.44
CA GLN A 107 5.93 -3.58 -12.08
C GLN A 107 7.00 -2.99 -11.15
N SER A 108 6.62 -2.00 -10.36
CA SER A 108 7.39 -1.52 -9.21
C SER A 108 6.50 -1.45 -7.97
N VAL A 109 7.10 -1.75 -6.81
CA VAL A 109 6.42 -1.74 -5.53
C VAL A 109 6.98 -0.63 -4.66
N TRP A 110 6.11 0.30 -4.27
CA TRP A 110 6.49 1.46 -3.50
C TRP A 110 5.94 1.38 -2.08
N VAL A 111 6.73 1.80 -1.09
CA VAL A 111 6.30 1.87 0.30
C VAL A 111 6.75 3.16 0.95
N VAL A 112 5.83 3.87 1.59
CA VAL A 112 6.14 4.97 2.51
C VAL A 112 5.97 4.48 3.94
N ASP A 113 7.08 4.34 4.64
CA ASP A 113 7.17 3.72 5.95
C ASP A 113 7.52 4.76 7.03
N GLN A 114 6.49 5.45 7.50
CA GLN A 114 6.65 6.60 8.40
C GLN A 114 7.20 6.18 9.77
N PRO A 115 7.85 7.09 10.52
CA PRO A 115 8.25 6.82 11.89
C PRO A 115 7.07 6.45 12.78
N LYS A 116 7.17 5.36 13.56
CA LYS A 116 6.13 4.83 14.47
C LYS A 116 5.57 5.87 15.44
N SER A 117 6.41 6.81 15.88
CA SER A 117 6.03 7.83 16.86
C SER A 117 5.19 8.96 16.27
N TYR A 118 5.00 9.02 14.95
CA TYR A 118 4.21 10.08 14.33
C TYR A 118 2.71 9.76 14.48
N GLY A 119 1.95 10.69 15.05
CA GLY A 119 0.50 10.61 15.13
C GLY A 119 -0.23 11.45 14.08
N LYS A 120 0.50 12.00 13.10
CA LYS A 120 0.01 12.84 12.00
C LYS A 120 0.93 12.69 10.80
N TRP A 121 0.47 13.10 9.62
CA TRP A 121 1.36 13.25 8.46
C TRP A 121 2.48 14.24 8.78
N ASN A 122 3.67 13.99 8.23
CA ASN A 122 4.88 14.77 8.47
C ASN A 122 4.69 16.28 8.21
N TYR A 123 4.01 16.67 7.13
CA TYR A 123 3.78 18.09 6.84
C TYR A 123 2.94 18.77 7.93
N ASP A 124 1.83 18.14 8.35
CA ASP A 124 1.00 18.67 9.45
C ASP A 124 1.74 18.66 10.79
N LEU A 125 2.62 17.68 11.01
CA LEU A 125 3.36 17.52 12.26
C LEU A 125 4.48 18.56 12.41
N PHE A 126 5.09 18.97 11.30
CA PHE A 126 6.22 19.89 11.28
C PHE A 126 5.77 21.34 11.20
N ASP A 127 4.53 21.61 10.76
CA ASP A 127 4.00 22.96 10.62
C ASP A 127 4.04 23.74 11.94
N GLY A 128 4.42 25.02 11.85
CA GLY A 128 4.58 25.91 13.01
C GLY A 128 5.69 25.53 14.02
N GLN A 129 6.42 24.43 13.82
CA GLN A 129 7.44 23.98 14.77
C GLN A 129 8.70 24.84 14.71
N THR A 130 9.36 25.01 15.86
CA THR A 130 10.68 25.65 15.97
C THR A 130 11.78 24.76 15.39
N PRO A 131 12.97 25.32 15.04
CA PRO A 131 14.10 24.52 14.56
C PRO A 131 14.50 23.36 15.49
N ALA A 132 14.44 23.58 16.81
CA ALA A 132 14.73 22.54 17.79
C ALA A 132 13.71 21.39 17.74
N GLN A 133 12.41 21.72 17.72
CA GLN A 133 11.33 20.73 17.61
C GLN A 133 11.39 19.96 16.28
N VAL A 134 11.67 20.65 15.17
CA VAL A 134 11.88 20.00 13.85
C VAL A 134 13.05 19.04 13.91
N THR A 135 14.17 19.40 14.56
CA THR A 135 15.32 18.51 14.75
C THR A 135 14.92 17.23 15.49
N ASP A 136 14.17 17.35 16.58
CA ASP A 136 13.72 16.21 17.38
C ASP A 136 12.77 15.29 16.60
N LEU A 137 11.88 15.87 15.79
CA LEU A 137 10.99 15.12 14.90
C LEU A 137 11.79 14.39 13.82
N LEU A 138 12.77 15.04 13.19
CA LEU A 138 13.61 14.45 12.15
C LEU A 138 14.44 13.25 12.65
N ALA A 139 14.85 13.28 13.92
CA ALA A 139 15.60 12.21 14.57
C ALA A 139 14.79 10.93 14.81
N LYS A 140 13.45 10.99 14.76
CA LYS A 140 12.58 9.80 14.92
C LYS A 140 12.66 8.91 13.69
N SER A 141 13.35 7.78 13.76
CA SER A 141 13.60 6.93 12.57
C SER A 141 13.13 5.48 12.70
N ALA A 142 12.53 5.08 13.83
CA ALA A 142 11.96 3.75 13.97
C ALA A 142 10.70 3.66 13.10
N GLU A 143 10.74 2.84 12.06
CA GLU A 143 9.70 2.72 11.02
C GLU A 143 8.62 1.71 11.38
N VAL A 144 7.36 1.92 10.96
CA VAL A 144 6.23 1.04 11.26
C VAL A 144 6.44 -0.37 10.71
N PHE A 145 6.77 -0.48 9.43
CA PHE A 145 6.85 -1.75 8.74
C PHE A 145 8.24 -2.38 8.90
N GLY A 146 9.29 -1.62 8.64
CA GLY A 146 10.65 -2.14 8.52
C GLY A 146 10.84 -3.02 7.27
N ALA A 147 12.10 -3.34 6.94
CA ALA A 147 12.45 -4.01 5.68
C ALA A 147 11.71 -5.35 5.46
N GLY A 148 11.56 -6.16 6.52
CA GLY A 148 10.90 -7.46 6.43
C GLY A 148 9.43 -7.36 6.03
N ASN A 149 8.67 -6.41 6.58
CA ASN A 149 7.26 -6.23 6.23
C ASN A 149 7.11 -5.51 4.88
N ARG A 150 8.01 -4.60 4.53
CA ARG A 150 8.05 -4.02 3.17
C ARG A 150 8.22 -5.09 2.11
N GLN A 151 9.12 -6.06 2.34
CA GLN A 151 9.27 -7.20 1.44
C GLN A 151 8.00 -8.05 1.37
N MET A 152 7.31 -8.26 2.50
CA MET A 152 6.04 -9.00 2.52
C MET A 152 4.97 -8.30 1.67
N MET A 153 4.85 -6.97 1.76
CA MET A 153 3.92 -6.20 0.91
C MET A 153 4.24 -6.42 -0.58
N SER A 154 5.53 -6.35 -0.95
CA SER A 154 5.98 -6.66 -2.32
C SER A 154 5.63 -8.08 -2.75
N ASP A 155 5.87 -9.08 -1.91
CA ASP A 155 5.56 -10.48 -2.22
C ASP A 155 4.05 -10.69 -2.37
N SER A 156 3.25 -10.09 -1.49
CA SER A 156 1.78 -10.16 -1.54
C SER A 156 1.21 -9.50 -2.80
N LEU A 157 1.74 -8.36 -3.24
CA LEU A 157 1.31 -7.69 -4.47
C LEU A 157 1.66 -8.53 -5.72
N GLN A 158 2.81 -9.19 -5.72
CA GLN A 158 3.17 -10.09 -6.82
C GLN A 158 2.28 -11.32 -6.88
N GLN A 159 1.92 -11.87 -5.72
CA GLN A 159 0.99 -12.99 -5.65
C GLN A 159 -0.41 -12.57 -6.09
N ALA A 160 -0.92 -11.43 -5.62
CA ALA A 160 -2.20 -10.85 -6.05
C ALA A 160 -2.24 -10.58 -7.57
N ARG A 161 -1.14 -10.08 -8.15
CA ARG A 161 -0.98 -9.92 -9.61
C ARG A 161 -1.15 -11.25 -10.34
N LYS A 162 -0.44 -12.29 -9.87
CA LYS A 162 -0.52 -13.62 -10.48
C LYS A 162 -1.95 -14.17 -10.37
N TRP A 163 -2.56 -14.08 -9.19
CA TRP A 163 -3.92 -14.54 -8.97
C TRP A 163 -4.91 -13.85 -9.90
N SER A 164 -4.86 -12.52 -9.96
CA SER A 164 -5.77 -11.74 -10.80
C SER A 164 -5.64 -12.12 -12.29
N ALA A 165 -4.41 -12.26 -12.81
CA ALA A 165 -4.16 -12.64 -14.20
C ALA A 165 -4.57 -14.09 -14.51
N ASP A 166 -4.33 -15.03 -13.60
CA ASP A 166 -4.76 -16.42 -13.76
C ASP A 166 -6.30 -16.52 -13.68
N THR A 167 -6.94 -15.75 -12.81
CA THR A 167 -8.41 -15.65 -12.71
C THR A 167 -9.02 -15.09 -13.99
N GLU A 168 -8.45 -14.05 -14.60
CA GLU A 168 -8.88 -13.59 -15.93
C GLU A 168 -8.86 -14.70 -16.96
N THR A 169 -7.77 -15.46 -17.00
CA THR A 169 -7.61 -16.58 -17.95
C THR A 169 -8.72 -17.61 -17.74
N ARG A 170 -9.05 -17.93 -16.48
CA ARG A 170 -10.13 -18.87 -16.13
C ARG A 170 -11.52 -18.33 -16.46
N LEU A 171 -11.74 -17.02 -16.36
CA LEU A 171 -13.03 -16.38 -16.61
C LEU A 171 -13.28 -16.07 -18.09
N ALA A 172 -12.23 -15.93 -18.90
CA ALA A 172 -12.34 -15.70 -20.34
C ALA A 172 -12.95 -16.91 -21.09
N ASP A 173 -12.68 -18.12 -20.62
CA ASP A 173 -13.30 -19.36 -21.11
C ASP A 173 -13.62 -20.29 -19.92
N PRO A 174 -14.76 -20.06 -19.24
CA PRO A 174 -15.06 -20.72 -17.98
C PRO A 174 -15.51 -22.17 -18.20
N ASN A 175 -14.70 -23.10 -17.69
CA ASN A 175 -15.06 -24.52 -17.62
C ASN A 175 -16.05 -24.81 -16.47
N THR A 176 -16.52 -26.06 -16.37
CA THR A 176 -17.46 -26.49 -15.33
C THR A 176 -17.00 -26.18 -13.90
N ALA A 177 -15.71 -26.34 -13.60
CA ALA A 177 -15.16 -26.05 -12.27
C ALA A 177 -15.15 -24.54 -11.98
N THR A 178 -14.81 -23.70 -12.96
CA THR A 178 -14.90 -22.23 -12.84
C THR A 178 -16.35 -21.79 -12.62
N LEU A 179 -17.30 -22.31 -13.40
CA LEU A 179 -18.73 -21.99 -13.23
C LEU A 179 -19.26 -22.41 -11.86
N ALA A 180 -18.84 -23.57 -11.36
CA ALA A 180 -19.19 -24.03 -10.01
C ALA A 180 -18.60 -23.12 -8.91
N SER A 181 -17.37 -22.62 -9.09
CA SER A 181 -16.78 -21.65 -8.16
C SER A 181 -17.54 -20.32 -8.17
N VAL A 182 -17.88 -19.78 -9.36
CA VAL A 182 -18.68 -18.56 -9.47
C VAL A 182 -20.04 -18.72 -8.81
N ARG A 183 -20.70 -19.86 -9.02
CA ARG A 183 -21.97 -20.16 -8.34
C ARG A 183 -21.81 -20.16 -6.82
N ARG A 184 -20.79 -20.83 -6.29
CA ARG A 184 -20.51 -20.94 -4.85
C ARG A 184 -20.38 -19.57 -4.16
N TRP A 185 -19.68 -18.63 -4.79
CA TRP A 185 -19.34 -17.34 -4.17
C TRP A 185 -20.34 -16.22 -4.45
N PHE A 186 -21.16 -16.33 -5.51
CA PHE A 186 -21.99 -15.20 -5.97
C PHE A 186 -23.46 -15.51 -6.19
N HIS A 187 -23.89 -16.77 -6.12
CA HIS A 187 -25.27 -17.15 -6.39
C HIS A 187 -25.89 -18.07 -5.33
N THR A 188 -27.21 -17.95 -5.18
CA THR A 188 -28.03 -18.96 -4.51
C THR A 188 -28.33 -20.12 -5.46
N GLU A 189 -28.91 -21.20 -4.93
CA GLU A 189 -29.25 -22.41 -5.71
C GLU A 189 -30.18 -22.12 -6.91
N ALA A 190 -30.98 -21.05 -6.84
CA ALA A 190 -31.95 -20.68 -7.88
C ALA A 190 -31.33 -20.06 -9.14
N ALA A 191 -30.03 -19.73 -9.16
CA ALA A 191 -29.43 -19.05 -10.29
C ALA A 191 -29.39 -19.91 -11.56
N THR A 192 -29.74 -19.32 -12.70
CA THR A 192 -29.65 -19.98 -14.00
C THR A 192 -28.21 -19.99 -14.52
N GLU A 193 -27.90 -20.81 -15.53
CA GLU A 193 -26.60 -20.75 -16.20
C GLU A 193 -26.32 -19.37 -16.83
N ARG A 194 -27.38 -18.68 -17.29
CA ARG A 194 -27.27 -17.34 -17.85
C ARG A 194 -26.78 -16.35 -16.79
N ASP A 195 -27.31 -16.44 -15.56
CA ASP A 195 -26.92 -15.56 -14.45
C ASP A 195 -25.45 -15.77 -14.09
N VAL A 196 -25.03 -17.04 -13.97
CA VAL A 196 -23.63 -17.40 -13.67
C VAL A 196 -22.68 -16.87 -14.76
N LYS A 197 -23.05 -17.01 -16.05
CA LYS A 197 -22.24 -16.48 -17.16
C LYS A 197 -22.17 -14.95 -17.16
N ALA A 198 -23.25 -14.26 -16.80
CA ALA A 198 -23.24 -12.80 -16.66
C ALA A 198 -22.31 -12.35 -15.52
N THR A 199 -22.30 -13.07 -14.41
CA THR A 199 -21.36 -12.86 -13.30
C THR A 199 -19.92 -13.13 -13.73
N CYS A 200 -19.65 -14.18 -14.50
CA CYS A 200 -18.32 -14.44 -15.07
C CYS A 200 -17.80 -13.23 -15.87
N GLN A 201 -18.64 -12.64 -16.72
CA GLN A 201 -18.26 -11.46 -17.51
C GLN A 201 -17.95 -10.25 -16.61
N THR A 202 -18.77 -10.02 -15.59
CA THR A 202 -18.56 -8.93 -14.61
C THR A 202 -17.23 -9.10 -13.87
N LEU A 203 -16.97 -10.32 -13.39
CA LEU A 203 -15.71 -10.65 -12.72
C LEU A 203 -14.53 -10.50 -13.67
N LEU A 204 -14.64 -10.97 -14.92
CA LEU A 204 -13.57 -10.86 -15.92
C LEU A 204 -13.16 -9.41 -16.14
N ASP A 205 -14.15 -8.53 -16.33
CA ASP A 205 -13.90 -7.11 -16.57
C ASP A 205 -13.33 -6.41 -15.34
N GLY A 206 -13.73 -6.81 -14.13
CA GLY A 206 -13.14 -6.31 -12.90
C GLY A 206 -11.72 -6.82 -12.67
N PHE A 207 -11.44 -8.11 -12.87
CA PHE A 207 -10.09 -8.68 -12.71
C PHE A 207 -9.09 -8.11 -13.72
N LYS A 208 -9.51 -7.81 -14.96
CA LYS A 208 -8.67 -7.04 -15.91
C LYS A 208 -8.19 -5.72 -15.31
N LYS A 209 -9.06 -5.00 -14.60
CA LYS A 209 -8.69 -3.74 -13.93
C LYS A 209 -7.75 -4.00 -12.75
N ILE A 210 -8.02 -5.02 -11.95
CA ILE A 210 -7.17 -5.38 -10.79
C ILE A 210 -5.78 -5.82 -11.26
N THR A 211 -5.67 -6.64 -12.31
CA THR A 211 -4.39 -7.02 -12.91
C THR A 211 -3.67 -5.82 -13.51
N ALA A 212 -4.37 -4.92 -14.20
CA ALA A 212 -3.75 -3.69 -14.70
C ALA A 212 -3.19 -2.84 -13.55
N ALA A 213 -3.92 -2.72 -12.44
CA ALA A 213 -3.47 -2.00 -11.25
C ALA A 213 -2.26 -2.68 -10.60
N THR A 214 -2.34 -3.99 -10.33
CA THR A 214 -1.24 -4.74 -9.70
C THR A 214 -0.01 -4.80 -10.60
N ASN A 215 -0.15 -4.87 -11.93
CA ASN A 215 0.96 -4.86 -12.88
C ASN A 215 1.51 -3.47 -13.18
N SER A 216 0.89 -2.41 -12.65
CA SER A 216 1.37 -1.04 -12.78
C SER A 216 2.63 -0.79 -11.92
N GLY A 217 3.38 0.24 -12.26
CA GLY A 217 4.45 0.79 -11.42
C GLY A 217 3.98 1.79 -10.36
N ARG A 218 2.67 1.81 -10.04
CA ARG A 218 2.01 2.91 -9.31
C ARG A 218 1.36 2.51 -7.98
N VAL A 219 1.34 1.22 -7.62
CA VAL A 219 0.82 0.80 -6.32
C VAL A 219 1.76 1.27 -5.21
N ILE A 220 1.19 1.95 -4.23
CA ILE A 220 1.90 2.49 -3.07
C ILE A 220 1.30 1.88 -1.82
N PHE A 221 2.12 1.28 -0.98
CA PHE A 221 1.75 0.95 0.39
C PHE A 221 2.16 2.09 1.32
N SER A 222 1.28 2.44 2.26
CA SER A 222 1.63 3.33 3.36
C SER A 222 0.80 2.96 4.58
N ASP A 223 0.96 3.68 5.68
CA ASP A 223 0.01 3.66 6.78
C ASP A 223 -0.70 5.02 6.87
N ARG A 224 -1.58 5.21 7.85
CA ARG A 224 -2.22 6.51 8.12
C ARG A 224 -1.84 6.99 9.52
N PRO A 225 -0.77 7.82 9.65
CA PRO A 225 -0.28 8.25 10.96
C PRO A 225 -1.34 8.88 11.87
N HIS A 226 -2.29 9.63 11.30
CA HIS A 226 -3.40 10.27 12.03
C HIS A 226 -4.48 9.31 12.52
N TYR A 227 -4.52 8.07 12.03
CA TYR A 227 -5.44 7.04 12.51
C TYR A 227 -4.81 6.11 13.54
N ARG A 228 -3.51 6.23 13.85
CA ARG A 228 -2.82 5.31 14.78
C ARG A 228 -3.39 5.28 16.20
N ALA A 229 -4.03 6.37 16.62
CA ALA A 229 -4.69 6.48 17.91
C ALA A 229 -6.18 6.11 17.86
N SER A 230 -6.72 5.74 16.69
CA SER A 230 -8.10 5.27 16.57
C SER A 230 -8.27 3.87 17.16
N GLY A 231 -9.46 3.55 17.66
CA GLY A 231 -9.78 2.24 18.24
C GLY A 231 -9.63 1.10 17.23
N ASP A 232 -9.91 1.37 15.96
CA ASP A 232 -9.91 0.35 14.91
C ASP A 232 -8.51 0.06 14.35
N TYR A 233 -7.53 0.94 14.59
CA TYR A 233 -6.18 0.82 14.02
C TYR A 233 -5.55 -0.56 14.23
N ASN A 234 -5.74 -1.17 15.41
CA ASN A 234 -5.14 -2.47 15.71
C ASN A 234 -5.91 -3.67 15.13
N ASN A 235 -7.16 -3.46 14.73
CA ASN A 235 -8.09 -4.51 14.30
C ASN A 235 -8.41 -4.45 12.79
N THR A 236 -7.93 -3.43 12.08
CA THR A 236 -8.05 -3.33 10.62
C THR A 236 -6.88 -4.03 9.93
N TYR A 237 -7.12 -4.69 8.79
CA TYR A 237 -6.08 -5.26 7.93
C TYR A 237 -5.45 -4.19 7.04
N ALA A 238 -6.28 -3.63 6.15
CA ALA A 238 -5.91 -2.61 5.20
C ALA A 238 -7.10 -1.67 4.96
N SER A 239 -6.88 -0.63 4.17
CA SER A 239 -7.95 0.20 3.61
C SER A 239 -7.45 0.91 2.37
N VAL A 240 -8.33 1.27 1.45
CA VAL A 240 -8.09 2.29 0.42
C VAL A 240 -8.89 3.56 0.70
N ASN A 241 -8.59 4.64 -0.01
CA ASN A 241 -9.39 5.86 0.03
C ASN A 241 -9.77 6.32 -1.38
N ALA A 242 -11.04 6.73 -1.55
CA ALA A 242 -11.53 7.23 -2.82
C ALA A 242 -10.84 8.54 -3.25
N LEU A 243 -10.42 9.38 -2.29
CA LEU A 243 -9.72 10.64 -2.56
C LEU A 243 -8.27 10.44 -3.03
N ASP A 244 -7.68 9.25 -2.83
CA ASP A 244 -6.38 8.97 -3.39
C ASP A 244 -6.47 8.81 -4.90
N ARG A 245 -5.68 9.56 -5.67
CA ARG A 245 -5.67 9.38 -7.12
C ARG A 245 -4.91 8.11 -7.53
N MET A 246 -3.83 7.82 -6.81
CA MET A 246 -3.03 6.61 -7.00
C MET A 246 -3.67 5.42 -6.28
N PRO A 247 -3.36 4.17 -6.69
CA PRO A 247 -3.75 2.97 -5.94
C PRO A 247 -2.90 2.84 -4.67
N VAL A 248 -3.29 3.60 -3.64
CA VAL A 248 -2.66 3.59 -2.32
C VAL A 248 -3.39 2.59 -1.42
N ILE A 249 -2.66 1.60 -0.91
CA ILE A 249 -3.17 0.62 0.06
C ILE A 249 -2.58 0.98 1.43
N TYR A 250 -3.44 1.38 2.35
CA TYR A 250 -3.04 1.66 3.73
C TYR A 250 -2.99 0.36 4.52
N ILE A 251 -1.84 0.04 5.12
CA ILE A 251 -1.62 -1.18 5.88
C ILE A 251 -1.65 -0.89 7.38
N TYR A 252 -2.34 -1.77 8.12
CA TYR A 252 -2.54 -1.66 9.56
C TYR A 252 -1.93 -2.86 10.31
N PRO A 253 -1.78 -2.76 11.65
CA PRO A 253 -1.24 -3.81 12.51
C PRO A 253 -1.79 -5.22 12.28
N LEU A 254 -3.08 -5.42 12.00
CA LEU A 254 -3.62 -6.77 11.84
C LEU A 254 -2.99 -7.48 10.63
N PHE A 255 -2.85 -6.80 9.49
CA PHE A 255 -2.13 -7.34 8.32
C PHE A 255 -0.68 -7.68 8.66
N LEU A 256 0.03 -6.81 9.39
CA LEU A 256 1.42 -7.05 9.79
C LEU A 256 1.54 -8.24 10.76
N ASN A 257 0.56 -8.43 11.63
CA ASN A 257 0.51 -9.52 12.58
C ASN A 257 0.16 -10.85 11.91
N THR A 258 -0.83 -10.84 11.02
CA THR A 258 -1.24 -12.00 10.24
C THR A 258 -0.10 -12.47 9.36
N GLY A 259 0.61 -11.57 8.67
CA GLY A 259 1.72 -11.90 7.78
C GLY A 259 3.07 -12.16 8.47
N LYS A 260 3.08 -12.52 9.75
CA LYS A 260 4.34 -12.77 10.48
C LYS A 260 5.14 -13.92 9.85
N ARG A 261 6.42 -13.65 9.58
CA ARG A 261 7.39 -14.66 9.15
C ARG A 261 7.64 -15.66 10.27
N ASN A 262 7.57 -16.94 9.94
CA ASN A 262 8.10 -17.99 10.80
C ASN A 262 9.63 -17.82 10.90
N LYS A 263 10.15 -17.69 12.11
CA LYS A 263 11.59 -17.44 12.36
C LYS A 263 12.50 -18.59 11.91
N LEU A 264 12.00 -19.84 11.92
CA LEU A 264 12.77 -21.03 11.58
C LEU A 264 12.83 -21.24 10.06
N THR A 265 11.72 -21.04 9.36
CA THR A 265 11.62 -21.34 7.92
C THR A 265 11.76 -20.11 7.04
N GLY A 266 11.66 -18.90 7.60
CA GLY A 266 11.60 -17.63 6.85
C GLY A 266 10.31 -17.42 6.06
N ARG A 267 9.42 -18.42 6.01
CA ARG A 267 8.16 -18.40 5.26
C ARG A 267 7.06 -17.67 6.02
N ILE A 268 6.09 -17.12 5.30
CA ILE A 268 4.85 -16.55 5.86
C ILE A 268 3.73 -17.55 5.57
N PRO A 269 3.26 -18.33 6.56
CA PRO A 269 2.25 -19.37 6.33
C PRO A 269 0.92 -18.81 5.76
N THR A 270 0.61 -17.58 6.12
CA THR A 270 -0.58 -16.81 5.80
C THR A 270 -0.36 -15.82 4.66
N MET A 271 0.68 -16.02 3.82
CA MET A 271 0.94 -15.11 2.69
C MET A 271 -0.29 -14.99 1.77
N TRP A 272 -1.08 -16.06 1.68
CA TRP A 272 -2.34 -16.06 0.94
C TRP A 272 -3.34 -15.03 1.48
N LEU A 273 -3.45 -14.81 2.80
CA LEU A 273 -4.29 -13.75 3.39
C LEU A 273 -3.76 -12.36 3.04
N CYS A 274 -2.43 -12.17 3.03
CA CYS A 274 -1.84 -10.90 2.62
C CYS A 274 -2.14 -10.59 1.14
N ALA A 275 -2.04 -11.58 0.26
CA ALA A 275 -2.39 -11.44 -1.16
C ALA A 275 -3.89 -11.22 -1.36
N LEU A 276 -4.74 -11.94 -0.61
CA LEU A 276 -6.19 -11.75 -0.58
C LEU A 276 -6.54 -10.31 -0.19
N THR A 277 -5.91 -9.77 0.86
CA THR A 277 -6.08 -8.37 1.28
C THR A 277 -5.74 -7.42 0.12
N VAL A 278 -4.65 -7.64 -0.62
CA VAL A 278 -4.32 -6.77 -1.76
C VAL A 278 -5.39 -6.82 -2.85
N VAL A 279 -5.94 -8.00 -3.16
CA VAL A 279 -7.03 -8.13 -4.15
C VAL A 279 -8.31 -7.43 -3.65
N HIS A 280 -8.68 -7.64 -2.39
CA HIS A 280 -9.80 -6.97 -1.72
C HIS A 280 -9.69 -5.44 -1.86
N GLU A 281 -8.57 -4.88 -1.42
CA GLU A 281 -8.35 -3.43 -1.43
C GLU A 281 -8.33 -2.83 -2.83
N LEU A 282 -7.72 -3.53 -3.79
CA LEU A 282 -7.73 -3.06 -5.18
C LEU A 282 -9.10 -3.21 -5.83
N SER A 283 -9.91 -4.19 -5.44
CA SER A 283 -11.29 -4.29 -5.91
C SER A 283 -12.09 -3.06 -5.54
N HIS A 284 -11.96 -2.53 -4.32
CA HIS A 284 -12.54 -1.24 -3.95
C HIS A 284 -12.02 -0.14 -4.88
N LYS A 285 -10.71 -0.12 -5.09
CA LYS A 285 -10.05 1.00 -5.76
C LYS A 285 -10.38 1.13 -7.24
N VAL A 286 -10.45 0.01 -7.96
CA VAL A 286 -10.56 0.02 -9.44
C VAL A 286 -11.84 -0.61 -9.97
N VAL A 287 -12.58 -1.33 -9.12
CA VAL A 287 -13.88 -1.93 -9.47
C VAL A 287 -15.04 -1.26 -8.70
N ASN A 288 -14.76 -0.56 -7.60
CA ASN A 288 -15.75 0.05 -6.70
C ASN A 288 -16.65 -0.99 -6.01
N THR A 289 -16.05 -2.10 -5.57
CA THR A 289 -16.69 -2.98 -4.59
C THR A 289 -16.88 -2.26 -3.25
N GLU A 290 -17.67 -2.84 -2.37
CA GLU A 290 -18.03 -2.35 -1.04
C GLU A 290 -17.73 -3.43 0.02
N ASP A 291 -17.59 -3.01 1.27
CA ASP A 291 -17.53 -3.91 2.43
C ASP A 291 -18.95 -4.19 2.91
N VAL A 292 -19.65 -5.06 2.19
CA VAL A 292 -21.03 -5.43 2.52
C VAL A 292 -21.05 -6.45 3.66
N ARG A 293 -20.10 -7.39 3.64
CA ARG A 293 -20.01 -8.49 4.61
C ARG A 293 -18.58 -9.02 4.66
N TYR A 294 -18.09 -9.30 5.87
CA TYR A 294 -16.76 -9.87 6.06
C TYR A 294 -16.80 -11.39 6.13
N ASP A 295 -15.66 -12.04 5.91
CA ASP A 295 -15.53 -13.50 6.02
C ASP A 295 -16.04 -14.09 7.33
N SER A 296 -15.80 -13.41 8.45
CA SER A 296 -16.30 -13.80 9.78
C SER A 296 -17.83 -13.82 9.89
N ASP A 297 -18.54 -13.10 9.03
CA ASP A 297 -19.99 -13.07 9.02
C ASP A 297 -20.58 -14.16 8.12
N GLY A 298 -19.79 -14.77 7.23
CA GLY A 298 -20.25 -15.73 6.23
C GLY A 298 -20.54 -15.10 4.86
N LEU A 299 -19.81 -15.53 3.83
CA LEU A 299 -19.85 -14.98 2.47
C LEU A 299 -20.75 -15.78 1.52
N LYS A 300 -21.37 -16.87 1.99
CA LYS A 300 -22.24 -17.68 1.15
C LYS A 300 -23.50 -16.89 0.77
N PRO A 301 -23.81 -16.75 -0.53
CA PRO A 301 -25.01 -16.07 -0.96
C PRO A 301 -26.28 -16.72 -0.41
N SER A 302 -27.17 -15.90 0.14
CA SER A 302 -28.40 -16.30 0.83
C SER A 302 -29.42 -15.16 0.80
N ASP A 303 -30.59 -15.33 1.40
CA ASP A 303 -31.59 -14.25 1.48
C ASP A 303 -31.08 -13.03 2.26
N LEU A 304 -30.18 -13.22 3.23
CA LEU A 304 -29.54 -12.15 4.01
C LEU A 304 -28.35 -11.52 3.28
N PHE A 305 -27.77 -12.23 2.31
CA PHE A 305 -26.65 -11.75 1.50
C PHE A 305 -26.88 -12.17 0.04
N PRO A 306 -27.80 -11.50 -0.66
CA PRO A 306 -28.23 -11.92 -1.99
C PRO A 306 -27.15 -11.71 -3.05
N ALA A 307 -27.35 -12.31 -4.22
CA ALA A 307 -26.37 -12.31 -5.32
C ALA A 307 -25.93 -10.89 -5.76
N ASP A 308 -26.85 -9.92 -5.76
CA ASP A 308 -26.57 -8.53 -6.12
C ASP A 308 -25.69 -7.79 -5.08
N LYS A 309 -25.65 -8.30 -3.84
CA LYS A 309 -24.74 -7.88 -2.78
C LYS A 309 -23.42 -8.62 -2.85
N ALA A 310 -23.44 -9.94 -3.05
CA ALA A 310 -22.23 -10.76 -3.18
C ALA A 310 -21.32 -10.27 -4.31
N ILE A 311 -21.87 -9.92 -5.48
CA ILE A 311 -21.07 -9.41 -6.60
C ILE A 311 -20.52 -8.00 -6.38
N LYS A 312 -21.02 -7.26 -5.38
CA LYS A 312 -20.48 -5.95 -4.98
C LYS A 312 -19.51 -6.05 -3.82
N ASN A 313 -19.40 -7.19 -3.15
CA ASN A 313 -18.64 -7.34 -1.92
C ASN A 313 -17.15 -7.62 -2.18
N ALA A 314 -16.24 -6.83 -1.60
CA ALA A 314 -14.81 -6.98 -1.83
C ALA A 314 -14.23 -8.32 -1.35
N ASP A 315 -14.67 -8.80 -0.19
CA ASP A 315 -14.26 -10.10 0.35
C ASP A 315 -14.67 -11.26 -0.56
N SER A 316 -15.89 -11.22 -1.10
CA SER A 316 -16.37 -12.25 -2.04
C SER A 316 -15.49 -12.33 -3.29
N TRP A 317 -15.02 -11.20 -3.82
CA TRP A 317 -14.09 -11.17 -4.96
C TRP A 317 -12.72 -11.76 -4.60
N ALA A 318 -12.18 -11.36 -3.45
CA ALA A 318 -10.84 -11.76 -3.03
C ALA A 318 -10.77 -13.26 -2.70
N TYR A 319 -11.76 -13.78 -1.96
CA TYR A 319 -11.89 -15.21 -1.68
C TYR A 319 -12.14 -16.02 -2.94
N PHE A 320 -13.07 -15.59 -3.81
CA PHE A 320 -13.32 -16.27 -5.10
C PHE A 320 -12.04 -16.44 -5.93
N CYS A 321 -11.28 -15.36 -6.10
CA CYS A 321 -10.04 -15.37 -6.89
C CYS A 321 -9.04 -16.38 -6.35
N ALA A 322 -8.80 -16.34 -5.03
CA ALA A 322 -7.84 -17.18 -4.37
C ALA A 322 -8.28 -18.66 -4.34
N ASP A 323 -9.56 -18.94 -4.07
CA ASP A 323 -10.14 -20.28 -4.01
C ASP A 323 -10.22 -20.92 -5.40
N LEU A 324 -10.65 -20.18 -6.43
CA LEU A 324 -10.67 -20.67 -7.82
C LEU A 324 -9.31 -21.24 -8.27
N LEU A 325 -8.23 -20.69 -7.72
CA LEU A 325 -6.86 -21.07 -8.04
C LEU A 325 -6.22 -22.02 -7.00
N GLY A 326 -6.96 -22.41 -5.96
CA GLY A 326 -6.53 -23.37 -4.94
C GLY A 326 -5.53 -22.80 -3.92
N TYR A 327 -5.53 -21.48 -3.70
CA TYR A 327 -4.61 -20.86 -2.73
C TYR A 327 -5.18 -20.72 -1.32
N VAL A 328 -6.51 -20.79 -1.16
CA VAL A 328 -7.15 -20.73 0.16
C VAL A 328 -7.19 -22.12 0.77
N PRO A 329 -6.73 -22.30 2.03
CA PRO A 329 -6.89 -23.57 2.74
C PRO A 329 -8.37 -23.97 2.83
N LYS A 330 -8.66 -25.27 2.69
CA LYS A 330 -10.04 -25.79 2.72
C LYS A 330 -10.82 -25.35 3.96
N ALA A 331 -10.20 -25.41 5.15
CA ALA A 331 -10.85 -24.97 6.39
C ALA A 331 -11.23 -23.48 6.35
N ALA A 332 -10.40 -22.62 5.76
CA ALA A 332 -10.72 -21.20 5.63
C ALA A 332 -11.84 -20.93 4.62
N ILE A 333 -11.97 -21.77 3.57
CA ILE A 333 -13.12 -21.72 2.66
C ILE A 333 -14.40 -22.13 3.39
N GLU A 334 -14.33 -23.19 4.20
CA GLU A 334 -15.46 -23.67 4.99
C GLU A 334 -15.90 -22.62 6.02
N ASP A 335 -14.96 -21.98 6.73
CA ASP A 335 -15.26 -20.90 7.68
C ASP A 335 -15.87 -19.68 6.99
N ALA A 336 -15.30 -19.25 5.86
CA ALA A 336 -15.78 -18.08 5.13
C ALA A 336 -17.15 -18.30 4.44
N LEU A 337 -17.64 -19.53 4.28
CA LEU A 337 -18.91 -19.86 3.64
C LEU A 337 -20.01 -20.29 4.61
N GLN A 338 -19.78 -20.16 5.93
CA GLN A 338 -20.77 -20.52 6.96
C GLN A 338 -21.97 -19.58 7.01
#